data_AF-A0A914XD97-F1
#
_entry.id   AF-A0A914XD97-F1
#
_cell.length_a   1.000
_cell.length_b   1.000
_cell.length_c   1.000
_cell.angle_alpha   90.00
_cell.angle_beta   90.00
_cell.angle_gamma   90.00
#
_symmetry.space_group_name_H-M   'P 1'
#
loop_
_entity.id
_entity.type
_entity.pdbx_description
1 polymer ?
#
loop_
_entity_poly.entity_id
_entity_poly.type
_entity_poly.pdbx_seq_one_letter_code
_entity_poly.pdbx_strand_id
1 'polypeptide(L)'
;MASTGTLACAIVVLCATCSVARATLDSSNMLPSRSDRLERLAQRVGWKPIVRPSEAELNAIENKARRQPQPKIEHNMQNDGFCPPGYTGINCTSPICYNSSTIVYHDGTANMGDDVDWDVSDTCTDTYYFPLDSFVNDVYIEISANGLAAPNGRILNPTGQEVLPTSMLPSPLNTWIAKYENIVKQNGAGRYGLTLNISRAGTCIYSVQAKTTLSVDGGFIIDPRDDNVQTQQPQGNNGIERMPIHGVPSYLAFAVSLSNIQAQSVSFYTNAVFSLFYPVNTRYGCGAPYFVGAFTCSSVGFYHVKIHGVDPYGNAWQRVYYFDCLAGPSSKAVSSNGQSANLLPSSQCFNEGVLINAGTADAFCFCKPLFTGNMCQTPLTK
;
A
#
# COMPACT_ATOMS: atom_id res chain seq x y z
N MET A 1 -49.56 27.20 67.94
CA MET A 1 -49.96 28.30 67.04
C MET A 1 -48.88 28.45 66.00
N ALA A 2 -49.25 28.36 64.71
CA ALA A 2 -48.57 28.88 63.50
C ALA A 2 -47.09 28.45 63.26
N SER A 3 -46.61 28.18 62.04
CA SER A 3 -47.16 28.19 60.70
C SER A 3 -46.15 27.49 59.79
N THR A 4 -46.66 26.75 58.83
CA THR A 4 -46.02 26.10 57.68
C THR A 4 -45.32 27.07 56.73
N GLY A 5 -44.34 26.57 55.96
CA GLY A 5 -43.72 27.28 54.84
C GLY A 5 -42.74 26.43 54.05
N THR A 6 -43.21 25.36 53.41
CA THR A 6 -42.44 24.49 52.51
C THR A 6 -42.40 25.12 51.12
N LEU A 7 -41.20 25.46 50.61
CA LEU A 7 -41.01 25.93 49.24
C LEU A 7 -40.50 24.74 48.39
N ALA A 8 -41.38 24.14 47.61
CA ALA A 8 -41.03 23.11 46.64
C ALA A 8 -40.51 23.78 45.36
N CYS A 9 -39.25 23.50 45.01
CA CYS A 9 -38.63 23.93 43.76
C CYS A 9 -39.01 22.94 42.66
N ALA A 10 -39.91 23.34 41.76
CA ALA A 10 -40.27 22.56 40.58
C ALA A 10 -39.21 22.73 39.49
N ILE A 11 -38.35 21.73 39.31
CA ILE A 11 -37.47 21.62 38.14
C ILE A 11 -38.30 21.00 37.01
N VAL A 12 -38.67 21.83 36.03
CA VAL A 12 -39.28 21.40 34.78
C VAL A 12 -38.17 20.83 33.87
N VAL A 13 -38.18 19.50 33.72
CA VAL A 13 -37.34 18.79 32.74
C VAL A 13 -38.04 18.87 31.38
N LEU A 14 -37.63 19.84 30.56
CA LEU A 14 -37.96 19.88 29.13
C LEU A 14 -37.00 18.97 28.38
N CYS A 15 -37.40 17.70 28.18
CA CYS A 15 -36.78 16.81 27.21
C CYS A 15 -37.13 17.26 25.79
N ALA A 16 -36.30 18.12 25.21
CA ALA A 16 -36.30 18.35 23.77
C ALA A 16 -35.66 17.14 23.08
N THR A 17 -36.50 16.34 22.42
CA THR A 17 -36.08 15.24 21.54
C THR A 17 -35.38 15.83 20.31
N CYS A 18 -34.05 15.99 20.38
CA CYS A 18 -33.23 16.08 19.18
C CYS A 18 -33.18 14.69 18.56
N SER A 19 -34.03 14.45 17.57
CA SER A 19 -33.91 13.36 16.62
C SER A 19 -32.65 13.57 15.79
N VAL A 20 -31.51 13.17 16.33
CA VAL A 20 -30.27 13.06 15.57
C VAL A 20 -30.51 11.96 14.54
N ALA A 21 -30.71 12.34 13.29
CA ALA A 21 -30.64 11.42 12.17
C ALA A 21 -29.26 10.75 12.22
N ARG A 22 -29.21 9.53 12.76
CA ARG A 22 -28.07 8.64 12.57
C ARG A 22 -28.01 8.37 11.08
N ALA A 23 -27.13 9.10 10.38
CA ALA A 23 -26.59 8.62 9.14
C ALA A 23 -25.99 7.24 9.45
N THR A 24 -26.70 6.19 9.04
CA THR A 24 -26.14 4.85 8.94
C THR A 24 -25.08 4.93 7.85
N LEU A 25 -23.86 5.31 8.24
CA LEU A 25 -22.68 5.08 7.43
C LEU A 25 -22.65 3.58 7.16
N ASP A 26 -22.81 3.25 5.89
CA ASP A 26 -22.78 1.90 5.36
C ASP A 26 -21.43 1.26 5.74
N SER A 27 -21.43 0.40 6.76
CA SER A 27 -20.23 -0.24 7.31
C SER A 27 -19.63 -1.28 6.35
N SER A 28 -20.22 -1.48 5.17
CA SER A 28 -19.73 -2.44 4.19
C SER A 28 -18.44 -2.02 3.46
N ASN A 29 -18.02 -0.75 3.60
CA ASN A 29 -16.79 -0.22 2.99
C ASN A 29 -15.70 0.19 4.00
N MET A 30 -15.84 -0.14 5.29
CA MET A 30 -14.72 0.06 6.22
C MET A 30 -13.64 -0.98 5.93
N LEU A 31 -12.49 -0.50 5.45
CA LEU A 31 -11.28 -1.31 5.35
C LEU A 31 -11.03 -2.00 6.71
N PRO A 32 -10.70 -3.30 6.73
CA PRO A 32 -10.41 -4.02 7.96
C PRO A 32 -9.35 -3.30 8.78
N SER A 33 -9.50 -3.34 10.10
CA SER A 33 -8.54 -2.67 10.99
C SER A 33 -7.12 -3.23 10.78
N ARG A 34 -6.09 -2.46 11.13
CA ARG A 34 -4.69 -2.91 10.96
C ARG A 34 -4.43 -4.26 11.65
N SER A 35 -4.96 -4.46 12.86
CA SER A 35 -4.87 -5.74 13.57
C SER A 35 -5.52 -6.86 12.77
N ASP A 36 -6.69 -6.63 12.18
CA ASP A 36 -7.35 -7.62 11.33
C ASP A 36 -6.51 -7.94 10.08
N ARG A 37 -5.82 -6.95 9.51
CA ARG A 37 -4.95 -7.15 8.33
C ARG A 37 -3.73 -7.98 8.69
N LEU A 38 -3.04 -7.64 9.78
CA LEU A 38 -1.89 -8.40 10.30
C LEU A 38 -2.29 -9.83 10.68
N GLU A 39 -3.45 -10.00 11.32
CA GLU A 39 -3.96 -11.31 11.72
C GLU A 39 -4.38 -12.15 10.51
N ARG A 40 -5.10 -11.57 9.54
CA ARG A 40 -5.42 -12.26 8.27
C ARG A 40 -4.17 -12.67 7.52
N LEU A 41 -3.13 -11.85 7.56
CA LEU A 41 -1.85 -12.20 6.96
C LEU A 41 -1.21 -13.38 7.71
N ALA A 42 -1.10 -13.31 9.04
CA ALA A 42 -0.59 -14.39 9.85
C ALA A 42 -1.32 -15.72 9.58
N GLN A 43 -2.65 -15.66 9.46
CA GLN A 43 -3.51 -16.80 9.12
C GLN A 43 -3.27 -17.32 7.69
N ARG A 44 -3.14 -16.44 6.69
CA ARG A 44 -2.93 -16.83 5.28
C ARG A 44 -1.55 -17.41 5.00
N VAL A 45 -0.51 -16.86 5.63
CA VAL A 45 0.85 -17.41 5.58
C VAL A 45 0.92 -18.76 6.31
N GLY A 46 -0.10 -19.08 7.11
CA GLY A 46 -0.23 -20.34 7.83
C GLY A 46 0.85 -20.53 8.90
N TRP A 47 1.48 -19.43 9.35
CA TRP A 47 2.70 -19.45 10.18
C TRP A 47 3.76 -20.43 9.67
N LYS A 48 3.76 -20.74 8.37
CA LYS A 48 4.72 -21.68 7.79
C LYS A 48 6.01 -20.94 7.49
N PRO A 49 7.16 -21.62 7.62
CA PRO A 49 8.45 -21.01 7.34
C PRO A 49 8.49 -20.43 5.93
N ILE A 50 8.70 -19.13 5.82
CA ILE A 50 8.94 -18.50 4.52
C ILE A 50 10.42 -18.70 4.22
N VAL A 51 10.73 -19.46 3.17
CA VAL A 51 12.11 -19.55 2.67
C VAL A 51 12.50 -18.17 2.13
N ARG A 52 13.21 -17.40 2.96
CA ARG A 52 13.72 -16.07 2.62
C ARG A 52 14.92 -16.20 1.68
N PRO A 53 15.00 -15.40 0.61
CA PRO A 53 16.27 -15.16 -0.04
C PRO A 53 17.20 -14.49 0.97
N SER A 54 18.43 -14.99 1.08
CA SER A 54 19.50 -14.33 1.83
C SER A 54 19.70 -12.89 1.37
N GLU A 55 20.31 -12.04 2.20
CA GLU A 55 20.61 -10.65 1.80
C GLU A 55 21.50 -10.60 0.53
N ALA A 56 22.39 -11.58 0.35
CA ALA A 56 23.16 -11.72 -0.88
C ALA A 56 22.26 -12.05 -2.08
N GLU A 57 21.24 -12.90 -1.90
CA GLU A 57 20.25 -13.20 -2.94
C GLU A 57 19.32 -12.02 -3.21
N LEU A 58 18.87 -11.28 -2.19
CA LEU A 58 18.09 -10.05 -2.37
C LEU A 58 18.92 -9.02 -3.15
N ASN A 59 20.15 -8.76 -2.74
CA ASN A 59 21.07 -7.88 -3.47
C ASN A 59 21.33 -8.38 -4.89
N ALA A 60 21.44 -9.70 -5.09
CA ALA A 60 21.60 -10.28 -6.43
C ALA A 60 20.33 -10.13 -7.28
N ILE A 61 19.15 -10.31 -6.70
CA ILE A 61 17.84 -10.10 -7.34
C ILE A 61 17.68 -8.62 -7.70
N GLU A 62 17.98 -7.70 -6.79
CA GLU A 62 17.94 -6.25 -7.07
C GLU A 62 18.95 -5.87 -8.15
N ASN A 63 20.19 -6.34 -8.06
CA ASN A 63 21.20 -6.08 -9.09
C ASN A 63 20.81 -6.70 -10.43
N LYS A 64 20.21 -7.88 -10.43
CA LYS A 64 19.69 -8.53 -11.64
C LYS A 64 18.49 -7.76 -12.20
N ALA A 65 17.58 -7.29 -11.36
CA ALA A 65 16.41 -6.52 -11.77
C ALA A 65 16.79 -5.12 -12.27
N ARG A 66 17.82 -4.48 -11.70
CA ARG A 66 18.44 -3.25 -12.24
C ARG A 66 19.07 -3.47 -13.61
N ARG A 67 19.57 -4.68 -13.88
CA ARG A 67 20.20 -5.06 -15.16
C ARG A 67 19.20 -5.60 -16.18
N GLN A 68 18.08 -6.15 -15.73
CA GLN A 68 17.04 -6.63 -16.62
C GLN A 68 16.33 -5.40 -17.20
N PRO A 69 16.29 -5.25 -18.54
CA PRO A 69 15.43 -4.25 -19.13
C PRO A 69 14.00 -4.56 -18.67
N GLN A 70 13.35 -3.58 -18.02
CA GLN A 70 11.92 -3.67 -17.77
C GLN A 70 11.20 -4.03 -19.08
N PRO A 71 10.07 -4.76 -19.03
CA PRO A 71 9.28 -5.05 -20.22
C PRO A 71 9.09 -3.72 -20.95
N LYS A 72 9.83 -3.56 -22.05
CA LYS A 72 9.87 -2.30 -22.76
C LYS A 72 8.46 -2.10 -23.26
N ILE A 73 7.90 -0.93 -22.98
CA ILE A 73 6.83 -0.43 -23.83
C ILE A 73 7.53 -0.15 -25.16
N GLU A 74 7.65 -1.19 -25.99
CA GLU A 74 8.29 -1.08 -27.30
C GLU A 74 7.33 -0.32 -28.19
N HIS A 75 7.40 1.00 -28.09
CA HIS A 75 6.98 1.84 -29.18
C HIS A 75 7.97 1.61 -30.30
N ASN A 76 7.48 0.97 -31.36
CA ASN A 76 8.23 0.74 -32.58
C ASN A 76 8.71 2.13 -33.06
N MET A 77 9.96 2.49 -32.75
CA MET A 77 10.54 3.77 -33.14
C MET A 77 10.67 3.73 -34.66
N GLN A 78 9.61 4.18 -35.35
CA GLN A 78 9.64 4.40 -36.78
C GLN A 78 10.58 5.59 -37.02
N ASN A 79 11.87 5.28 -37.18
CA ASN A 79 12.98 5.98 -37.83
C ASN A 79 13.21 7.51 -37.69
N ASP A 80 12.34 8.29 -37.04
CA ASP A 80 12.39 9.76 -37.13
C ASP A 80 12.80 10.46 -35.82
N GLY A 81 13.17 9.71 -34.77
CA GLY A 81 13.64 10.29 -33.51
C GLY A 81 12.57 11.02 -32.67
N PHE A 82 11.30 10.97 -33.08
CA PHE A 82 10.17 11.53 -32.33
C PHE A 82 9.47 10.46 -31.49
N CYS A 83 9.07 10.83 -30.28
CA CYS A 83 8.24 9.96 -29.45
C CYS A 83 6.79 9.94 -29.91
N PRO A 84 6.09 8.80 -29.78
CA PRO A 84 4.67 8.75 -30.05
C PRO A 84 3.90 9.74 -29.15
N PRO A 85 2.75 10.26 -29.60
CA PRO A 85 1.96 11.19 -28.80
C PRO A 85 1.68 10.67 -27.38
N GLY A 86 1.97 11.51 -26.38
CA GLY A 86 1.79 11.18 -24.97
C GLY A 86 2.98 10.48 -24.31
N TYR A 87 4.14 10.42 -24.98
CA TYR A 87 5.38 9.88 -24.42
C TYR A 87 6.58 10.79 -24.69
N THR A 88 7.58 10.72 -23.82
CA THR A 88 8.83 11.48 -23.89
C THR A 88 9.97 10.68 -23.23
N GLY A 89 11.14 11.30 -23.10
CA GLY A 89 12.31 10.70 -22.46
C GLY A 89 13.10 9.77 -23.37
N ILE A 90 14.14 9.15 -22.81
CA ILE A 90 15.02 8.23 -23.54
C ILE A 90 14.18 7.02 -23.98
N ASN A 91 14.19 6.70 -25.27
CA ASN A 91 13.38 5.62 -25.86
C ASN A 91 11.87 5.75 -25.62
N CYS A 92 11.38 6.97 -25.35
CA CYS A 92 9.94 7.24 -25.21
C CYS A 92 9.26 6.43 -24.10
N THR A 93 9.99 6.13 -23.03
CA THR A 93 9.49 5.33 -21.90
C THR A 93 8.77 6.15 -20.84
N SER A 94 8.85 7.48 -20.90
CA SER A 94 8.22 8.36 -19.92
C SER A 94 6.86 8.83 -20.41
N PRO A 95 5.75 8.38 -19.81
CA PRO A 95 4.41 8.82 -20.20
C PRO A 95 4.19 10.29 -19.83
N ILE A 96 3.39 10.96 -20.64
CA ILE A 96 2.84 12.29 -20.36
C ILE A 96 1.38 12.09 -19.99
N CYS A 97 0.98 12.50 -18.78
CA CYS A 97 -0.40 12.31 -18.34
C CYS A 97 -1.38 13.15 -19.14
N TYR A 98 -2.60 12.62 -19.31
CA TYR A 98 -3.68 13.34 -19.97
C TYR A 98 -4.08 14.59 -19.18
N ASN A 99 -4.14 14.43 -17.86
CA ASN A 99 -4.49 15.45 -16.90
C ASN A 99 -3.60 15.29 -15.66
N SER A 100 -3.42 16.37 -14.92
CA SER A 100 -2.77 16.34 -13.61
C SER A 100 -3.82 16.37 -12.52
N SER A 101 -3.84 15.35 -11.66
CA SER A 101 -4.64 15.32 -10.45
C SER A 101 -3.92 16.00 -9.29
N THR A 102 -4.66 16.42 -8.26
CA THR A 102 -4.05 16.86 -7.00
C THR A 102 -3.92 15.65 -6.09
N ILE A 103 -2.70 15.36 -5.64
CA ILE A 103 -2.47 14.31 -4.62
C ILE A 103 -2.76 14.88 -3.24
N VAL A 104 -3.62 14.19 -2.50
CA VAL A 104 -3.87 14.48 -1.09
C VAL A 104 -3.01 13.53 -0.27
N TYR A 105 -2.03 14.09 0.43
CA TYR A 105 -1.14 13.32 1.29
C TYR A 105 -1.83 12.92 2.59
N HIS A 106 -1.62 11.69 3.04
CA HIS A 106 -2.00 11.29 4.39
C HIS A 106 -1.06 11.91 5.43
N ASP A 107 -1.54 11.93 6.69
CA ASP A 107 -0.75 12.33 7.84
C ASP A 107 0.09 11.15 8.34
N GLY A 108 1.38 11.11 7.95
CA GLY A 108 2.35 10.12 8.40
C GLY A 108 2.76 10.26 9.88
N THR A 109 2.18 11.22 10.61
CA THR A 109 2.36 11.37 12.06
C THR A 109 1.17 10.87 12.89
N ALA A 110 0.07 10.49 12.21
CA ALA A 110 -1.13 10.01 12.86
C ALA A 110 -0.89 8.68 13.62
N ASN A 111 -1.44 8.56 14.82
CA ASN A 111 -1.28 7.37 15.67
C ASN A 111 0.20 7.02 15.94
N MET A 112 0.69 5.90 15.41
CA MET A 112 2.10 5.44 15.49
C MET A 112 2.92 5.84 14.25
N GLY A 113 2.30 6.51 13.27
CA GLY A 113 2.88 6.90 11.99
C GLY A 113 2.89 5.79 10.93
N ASP A 114 3.65 6.01 9.87
CA ASP A 114 3.76 5.10 8.72
C ASP A 114 4.58 3.85 9.06
N ASP A 115 4.26 2.73 8.41
CA ASP A 115 5.12 1.56 8.45
C ASP A 115 6.41 1.84 7.65
N VAL A 116 7.55 1.71 8.30
CA VAL A 116 8.89 1.83 7.69
C VAL A 116 9.39 0.47 7.26
N ASP A 117 9.15 -0.55 8.08
CA ASP A 117 9.49 -1.93 7.75
C ASP A 117 8.53 -2.90 8.42
N TRP A 118 8.41 -4.08 7.82
CA TRP A 118 7.51 -5.13 8.28
C TRP A 118 7.97 -6.47 7.70
N ASP A 119 7.99 -7.52 8.52
CA ASP A 119 8.32 -8.88 8.06
C ASP A 119 7.87 -9.98 9.05
N VAL A 120 8.01 -11.24 8.62
CA VAL A 120 7.75 -12.45 9.40
C VAL A 120 9.07 -13.16 9.72
N SER A 121 9.22 -13.55 10.98
CA SER A 121 10.32 -14.36 11.49
C SER A 121 9.83 -15.76 11.84
N ASP A 122 10.47 -16.77 11.26
CA ASP A 122 10.11 -18.16 11.51
C ASP A 122 10.56 -18.65 12.89
N THR A 123 11.64 -18.06 13.40
CA THR A 123 12.27 -18.46 14.67
C THR A 123 12.00 -17.47 15.80
N CYS A 124 11.56 -16.25 15.45
CA CYS A 124 11.50 -15.10 16.33
C CYS A 124 12.83 -14.81 17.07
N THR A 125 13.94 -15.16 16.43
CA THR A 125 15.31 -14.90 16.91
C THR A 125 16.19 -14.24 15.84
N ASP A 126 15.60 -13.92 14.69
CA ASP A 126 16.29 -13.33 13.56
C ASP A 126 16.68 -11.86 13.82
N THR A 127 17.72 -11.41 13.12
CA THR A 127 18.08 -9.99 13.04
C THR A 127 17.64 -9.41 11.70
N TYR A 128 16.95 -8.28 11.76
CA TYR A 128 16.48 -7.51 10.61
C TYR A 128 17.15 -6.15 10.58
N TYR A 129 17.16 -5.54 9.40
CA TYR A 129 17.69 -4.19 9.22
C TYR A 129 16.69 -3.31 8.49
N PHE A 130 16.51 -2.11 9.00
CA PHE A 130 15.56 -1.14 8.45
C PHE A 130 16.20 0.26 8.42
N PRO A 131 15.88 1.07 7.40
CA PRO A 131 16.39 2.43 7.30
C PRO A 131 15.50 3.40 8.10
N LEU A 132 16.10 4.30 8.87
CA LEU A 132 15.44 5.49 9.40
C LEU A 132 16.05 6.73 8.76
N ASP A 133 15.20 7.51 8.12
CA ASP A 133 15.59 8.74 7.40
C ASP A 133 15.50 9.99 8.28
N SER A 134 15.98 11.11 7.75
CA SER A 134 16.07 12.39 8.47
C SER A 134 14.71 13.00 8.86
N PHE A 135 13.60 12.47 8.34
CA PHE A 135 12.25 12.96 8.59
C PHE A 135 11.49 12.11 9.61
N VAL A 136 12.12 11.08 10.18
CA VAL A 136 11.55 10.27 11.25
C VAL A 136 11.81 10.93 12.61
N ASN A 137 10.77 11.01 13.43
CA ASN A 137 10.88 11.50 14.81
C ASN A 137 10.79 10.38 15.84
N ASP A 138 9.59 9.81 16.00
CA ASP A 138 9.33 8.71 16.92
C ASP A 138 9.25 7.39 16.16
N VAL A 139 9.76 6.31 16.75
CA VAL A 139 9.60 4.95 16.22
C VAL A 139 8.89 4.07 17.23
N TYR A 140 8.01 3.20 16.73
CA TYR A 140 7.31 2.17 17.47
C TYR A 140 7.69 0.83 16.86
N ILE A 141 8.20 -0.09 17.68
CA ILE A 141 8.42 -1.47 17.26
C ILE A 141 7.36 -2.34 17.91
N GLU A 142 6.59 -3.02 17.08
CA GLU A 142 5.61 -4.01 17.48
C GLU A 142 6.14 -5.38 17.08
N ILE A 143 6.22 -6.32 18.02
CA ILE A 143 6.53 -7.73 17.77
C ILE A 143 5.37 -8.56 18.30
N SER A 144 4.75 -9.36 17.43
CA SER A 144 3.61 -10.21 17.77
C SER A 144 3.95 -11.67 17.51
N ALA A 145 4.00 -12.46 18.58
CA ALA A 145 4.34 -13.88 18.54
C ALA A 145 3.10 -14.76 18.34
N ASN A 146 3.32 -15.91 17.70
CA ASN A 146 2.33 -16.97 17.65
C ASN A 146 2.26 -17.72 18.99
N GLY A 147 1.09 -17.72 19.62
CA GLY A 147 0.86 -18.39 20.90
C GLY A 147 1.27 -17.56 22.13
N LEU A 148 1.22 -18.19 23.31
CA LEU A 148 1.47 -17.53 24.61
C LEU A 148 2.96 -17.49 24.94
N ALA A 149 3.72 -16.71 24.19
CA ALA A 149 5.13 -16.43 24.45
C ALA A 149 5.35 -14.93 24.42
N ALA A 150 6.17 -14.41 25.33
CA ALA A 150 6.44 -12.97 25.45
C ALA A 150 7.63 -12.60 24.54
N PRO A 151 7.40 -12.02 23.35
CA PRO A 151 8.49 -11.56 22.52
C PRO A 151 9.14 -10.32 23.13
N ASN A 152 10.35 -10.00 22.69
CA ASN A 152 11.00 -8.72 22.88
C ASN A 152 11.99 -8.47 21.73
N GLY A 153 12.52 -7.25 21.66
CA GLY A 153 13.48 -6.86 20.65
C GLY A 153 14.64 -6.05 21.22
N ARG A 154 15.80 -6.16 20.59
CA ARG A 154 16.98 -5.32 20.84
C ARG A 154 17.31 -4.53 19.58
N ILE A 155 17.42 -3.21 19.70
CA ILE A 155 17.78 -2.32 18.60
C ILE A 155 19.24 -1.90 18.69
N LEU A 156 19.95 -1.95 17.57
CA LEU A 156 21.24 -1.31 17.37
C LEU A 156 21.09 -0.11 16.42
N ASN A 157 21.72 1.01 16.76
CA ASN A 157 21.80 2.18 15.89
C ASN A 157 22.82 1.97 14.75
N PRO A 158 22.97 2.93 13.82
CA PRO A 158 23.91 2.80 12.70
C PRO A 158 25.39 2.66 13.11
N THR A 159 25.77 3.00 14.34
CA THR A 159 27.13 2.83 14.86
C THR A 159 27.32 1.50 15.63
N GLY A 160 26.27 0.67 15.70
CA GLY A 160 26.29 -0.63 16.37
C GLY A 160 26.03 -0.57 17.88
N GLN A 161 25.67 0.60 18.42
CA GLN A 161 25.35 0.77 19.83
C GLN A 161 23.88 0.44 20.10
N GLU A 162 23.61 -0.17 21.24
CA GLU A 162 22.25 -0.51 21.65
C GLU A 162 21.43 0.74 22.00
N VAL A 163 20.21 0.80 21.47
CA VAL A 163 19.25 1.86 21.78
C VAL A 163 18.16 1.29 22.67
N LEU A 164 18.02 1.85 23.88
CA LEU A 164 16.97 1.47 24.81
C LEU A 164 15.66 2.19 24.49
N PRO A 165 14.50 1.53 24.68
CA PRO A 165 13.21 2.17 24.48
C PRO A 165 12.98 3.26 25.52
N THR A 166 12.33 4.34 25.10
CA THR A 166 11.88 5.41 25.99
C THR A 166 10.76 4.92 26.90
N SER A 167 9.84 4.12 26.35
CA SER A 167 8.76 3.49 27.10
C SER A 167 8.24 2.23 26.42
N MET A 168 7.57 1.40 27.22
CA MET A 168 6.83 0.22 26.77
C MET A 168 5.34 0.53 26.77
N LEU A 169 4.63 0.21 25.68
CA LEU A 169 3.19 0.43 25.59
C LEU A 169 2.40 -0.80 26.06
N PRO A 170 1.20 -0.60 26.65
CA PRO A 170 0.32 -1.70 27.03
C PRO A 170 0.02 -2.62 25.85
N SER A 171 0.21 -3.91 26.03
CA SER A 171 0.02 -4.93 24.98
C SER A 171 -0.36 -6.28 25.59
N PRO A 172 -1.02 -7.17 24.81
CA PRO A 172 -1.24 -8.56 25.21
C PRO A 172 0.07 -9.30 25.51
N LEU A 173 0.01 -10.42 26.24
CA LEU A 173 1.20 -11.19 26.64
C LEU A 173 2.03 -11.72 25.47
N ASN A 174 1.42 -11.88 24.29
CA ASN A 174 2.08 -12.34 23.07
C ASN A 174 2.56 -11.21 22.16
N THR A 175 2.48 -9.97 22.62
CA THR A 175 2.87 -8.80 21.86
C THR A 175 3.80 -7.93 22.69
N TRP A 176 4.79 -7.33 22.04
CA TRP A 176 5.71 -6.38 22.63
C TRP A 176 5.69 -5.11 21.80
N ILE A 177 5.39 -3.98 22.46
CA ILE A 177 5.34 -2.68 21.79
C ILE A 177 6.27 -1.71 22.52
N ALA A 178 7.34 -1.31 21.85
CA ALA A 178 8.34 -0.39 22.38
C ALA A 178 8.34 0.94 21.62
N LYS A 179 8.39 2.05 22.36
CA LYS A 179 8.47 3.41 21.83
C LYS A 179 9.87 3.97 21.98
N TYR A 180 10.37 4.61 20.91
CA TYR A 180 11.65 5.30 20.86
C TYR A 180 11.42 6.74 20.40
N GLU A 181 11.51 7.70 21.34
CA GLU A 181 11.28 9.11 21.06
C GLU A 181 12.51 9.79 20.49
N ASN A 182 12.33 10.61 19.45
CA ASN A 182 13.41 11.39 18.81
C ASN A 182 14.63 10.53 18.43
N ILE A 183 14.42 9.28 18.02
CA ILE A 183 15.49 8.28 17.87
C ILE A 183 16.55 8.74 16.87
N VAL A 184 16.13 9.30 15.73
CA VAL A 184 17.02 9.81 14.67
C VAL A 184 17.81 11.02 15.15
N LYS A 185 17.18 11.93 15.90
CA LYS A 185 17.85 13.10 16.46
C LYS A 185 18.95 12.72 17.46
N GLN A 186 18.74 11.64 18.23
CA GLN A 186 19.67 11.20 19.28
C GLN A 186 20.76 10.26 18.74
N ASN A 187 20.44 9.41 17.76
CA ASN A 187 21.28 8.31 17.32
C ASN A 187 21.70 8.38 15.84
N GLY A 188 21.25 9.40 15.11
CA GLY A 188 21.51 9.60 13.69
C GLY A 188 20.53 8.86 12.77
N ALA A 189 20.37 9.36 11.56
CA ALA A 189 19.70 8.63 10.47
C ALA A 189 20.61 7.50 9.96
N GLY A 190 20.03 6.46 9.37
CA GLY A 190 20.77 5.36 8.78
C GLY A 190 20.13 3.99 8.97
N ARG A 191 20.94 2.94 8.85
CA ARG A 191 20.52 1.54 8.96
C ARG A 191 20.53 1.09 10.43
N TYR A 192 19.36 0.78 10.97
CA TYR A 192 19.19 0.23 12.31
C TYR A 192 19.07 -1.30 12.23
N GLY A 193 19.54 -2.00 13.26
CA GLY A 193 19.40 -3.45 13.39
C GLY A 193 18.40 -3.82 14.49
N LEU A 194 17.40 -4.65 14.20
CA LEU A 194 16.47 -5.20 15.18
C LEU A 194 16.74 -6.70 15.34
N THR A 195 17.15 -7.13 16.53
CA THR A 195 17.23 -8.55 16.88
C THR A 195 15.99 -8.94 17.65
N LEU A 196 15.24 -9.90 17.13
CA LEU A 196 14.06 -10.46 17.79
C LEU A 196 14.48 -11.47 18.86
N ASN A 197 13.66 -11.63 19.88
CA ASN A 197 13.86 -12.62 20.91
C ASN A 197 12.51 -13.08 21.47
N ILE A 198 12.40 -14.37 21.77
CA ILE A 198 11.21 -14.97 22.35
C ILE A 198 11.61 -16.04 23.35
N SER A 199 10.85 -16.17 24.44
CA SER A 199 11.16 -17.14 25.51
C SER A 199 10.98 -18.60 25.10
N ARG A 200 10.28 -18.87 23.99
CA ARG A 200 10.05 -20.20 23.42
C ARG A 200 10.12 -20.10 21.91
N ALA A 201 10.80 -21.06 21.28
CA ALA A 201 10.89 -21.11 19.82
C ALA A 201 9.49 -21.04 19.17
N GLY A 202 9.35 -20.17 18.18
CA GLY A 202 8.09 -19.93 17.51
C GLY A 202 8.21 -18.84 16.47
N THR A 203 7.17 -18.72 15.66
CA THR A 203 7.08 -17.70 14.61
C THR A 203 6.57 -16.38 15.19
N CYS A 204 7.06 -15.25 14.69
CA CYS A 204 6.51 -13.94 15.04
C CYS A 204 6.54 -12.99 13.85
N ILE A 205 5.77 -11.91 13.97
CA ILE A 205 5.73 -10.81 13.02
C ILE A 205 6.29 -9.59 13.72
N TYR A 206 7.08 -8.78 13.02
CA TYR A 206 7.44 -7.45 13.51
C TYR A 206 7.00 -6.35 12.55
N SER A 207 6.76 -5.18 13.11
CA SER A 207 6.45 -3.94 12.40
C SER A 207 7.30 -2.83 13.01
N VAL A 208 7.97 -2.06 12.16
CA VAL A 208 8.61 -0.81 12.53
C VAL A 208 7.74 0.32 11.99
N GLN A 209 7.12 1.08 12.88
CA GLN A 209 6.33 2.25 12.53
C GLN A 209 7.05 3.51 12.94
N ALA A 210 6.90 4.58 12.16
CA ALA A 210 7.57 5.83 12.42
C ALA A 210 6.65 7.01 12.19
N LYS A 211 6.59 7.92 13.17
CA LYS A 211 6.04 9.26 12.94
C LYS A 211 6.98 10.04 12.05
N THR A 212 6.50 10.38 10.87
CA THR A 212 7.31 11.02 9.84
C THR A 212 6.53 12.07 9.07
N THR A 213 7.24 13.09 8.59
CA THR A 213 6.68 14.09 7.67
C THR A 213 6.84 13.71 6.20
N LEU A 214 7.61 12.65 5.91
CA LEU A 214 7.76 12.07 4.58
C LEU A 214 6.73 10.96 4.42
N SER A 215 5.71 11.24 3.60
CA SER A 215 4.65 10.31 3.22
C SER A 215 4.67 10.08 1.70
N VAL A 216 4.11 8.95 1.29
CA VAL A 216 4.00 8.57 -0.12
C VAL A 216 2.58 8.14 -0.42
N ASP A 217 1.99 8.72 -1.45
CA ASP A 217 0.57 8.64 -1.70
C ASP A 217 0.29 8.37 -3.18
N GLY A 218 -0.65 7.48 -3.47
CA GLY A 218 -0.95 7.05 -4.84
C GLY A 218 -1.92 5.89 -4.94
N GLY A 219 -1.83 5.16 -6.04
CA GLY A 219 -2.75 4.08 -6.37
C GLY A 219 -2.44 3.41 -7.71
N PHE A 220 -3.14 2.32 -7.96
CA PHE A 220 -2.98 1.52 -9.17
C PHE A 220 -3.83 2.05 -10.33
N ILE A 221 -3.19 2.22 -11.49
CA ILE A 221 -3.78 2.67 -12.76
C ILE A 221 -3.54 1.62 -13.85
N ILE A 222 -4.36 1.60 -14.90
CA ILE A 222 -4.20 0.63 -16.01
C ILE A 222 -3.43 1.27 -17.18
N ASP A 223 -3.71 2.53 -17.50
CA ASP A 223 -2.95 3.31 -18.47
C ASP A 223 -1.90 4.15 -17.71
N PRO A 224 -0.60 4.05 -18.03
CA PRO A 224 0.45 4.83 -17.35
C PRO A 224 0.30 6.36 -17.51
N ARG A 225 -0.54 6.84 -18.45
CA ARG A 225 -0.89 8.26 -18.65
C ARG A 225 -2.15 8.70 -17.88
N ASP A 226 -2.87 7.77 -17.24
CA ASP A 226 -3.93 8.11 -16.30
C ASP A 226 -3.30 8.61 -14.99
N ASP A 227 -3.88 9.65 -14.41
CA ASP A 227 -3.41 10.20 -13.15
C ASP A 227 -4.46 10.11 -12.04
N ASN A 228 -5.58 9.42 -12.30
CA ASN A 228 -6.59 9.14 -11.30
C ASN A 228 -6.13 8.05 -10.32
N VAL A 229 -5.13 8.36 -9.50
CA VAL A 229 -4.56 7.46 -8.49
C VAL A 229 -5.34 7.47 -7.18
N GLN A 230 -6.15 8.50 -6.97
CA GLN A 230 -6.91 8.75 -5.75
C GLN A 230 -8.31 9.29 -6.07
N THR A 231 -9.31 8.85 -5.31
CA THR A 231 -10.70 9.36 -5.36
C THR A 231 -11.13 10.01 -4.05
N GLN A 232 -10.41 9.76 -2.96
CA GLN A 232 -10.69 10.31 -1.64
C GLN A 232 -9.39 10.52 -0.86
N GLN A 233 -9.48 11.22 0.27
CA GLN A 233 -8.31 11.35 1.14
C GLN A 233 -7.92 9.96 1.69
N PRO A 234 -6.65 9.54 1.55
CA PRO A 234 -6.19 8.28 2.10
C PRO A 234 -6.30 8.28 3.63
N GLN A 235 -6.49 7.10 4.20
CA GLN A 235 -6.48 6.95 5.66
C GLN A 235 -5.06 7.20 6.20
N GLY A 236 -4.98 7.66 7.45
CA GLY A 236 -3.69 7.79 8.13
C GLY A 236 -2.92 6.47 8.08
N ASN A 237 -1.61 6.56 7.80
CA ASN A 237 -0.67 5.44 7.74
C ASN A 237 -0.89 4.46 6.57
N ASN A 238 -1.68 4.83 5.55
CA ASN A 238 -1.76 4.06 4.31
C ASN A 238 -2.01 4.95 3.09
N GLY A 239 -0.96 5.24 2.32
CA GLY A 239 -1.05 6.14 1.17
C GLY A 239 -1.52 5.51 -0.14
N ILE A 240 -1.73 4.18 -0.19
CA ILE A 240 -2.24 3.50 -1.39
C ILE A 240 -3.76 3.36 -1.32
N GLU A 241 -4.46 4.09 -2.19
CA GLU A 241 -5.93 4.14 -2.19
C GLU A 241 -6.54 3.28 -3.31
N ARG A 242 -6.17 3.52 -4.57
CA ARG A 242 -6.77 2.79 -5.69
C ARG A 242 -6.13 1.41 -5.80
N MET A 243 -6.95 0.38 -5.69
CA MET A 243 -6.50 -1.02 -5.61
C MET A 243 -6.41 -1.69 -7.00
N PRO A 244 -5.46 -2.62 -7.22
CA PRO A 244 -5.35 -3.38 -8.46
C PRO A 244 -6.41 -4.49 -8.54
N ILE A 245 -6.66 -4.98 -9.74
CA ILE A 245 -7.61 -6.06 -10.01
C ILE A 245 -6.83 -7.33 -10.38
N HIS A 246 -7.25 -8.47 -9.82
CA HIS A 246 -6.65 -9.77 -10.10
C HIS A 246 -6.66 -10.10 -11.60
N GLY A 247 -5.50 -10.52 -12.12
CA GLY A 247 -5.32 -10.86 -13.54
C GLY A 247 -5.24 -9.65 -14.48
N VAL A 248 -5.36 -8.41 -14.00
CA VAL A 248 -5.27 -7.19 -14.81
C VAL A 248 -3.91 -6.52 -14.59
N PRO A 249 -3.09 -6.35 -15.65
CA PRO A 249 -1.87 -5.55 -15.56
C PRO A 249 -2.19 -4.11 -15.16
N SER A 250 -1.46 -3.61 -14.17
CA SER A 250 -1.62 -2.26 -13.63
C SER A 250 -0.27 -1.66 -13.27
N TYR A 251 -0.23 -0.34 -13.11
CA TYR A 251 0.95 0.42 -12.71
C TYR A 251 0.66 1.06 -11.37
N LEU A 252 1.59 0.94 -10.43
CA LEU A 252 1.50 1.74 -9.20
C LEU A 252 2.07 3.11 -9.51
N ALA A 253 1.23 4.13 -9.45
CA ALA A 253 1.59 5.52 -9.63
C ALA A 253 1.43 6.28 -8.32
N PHE A 254 2.42 7.12 -7.98
CA PHE A 254 2.47 7.78 -6.67
C PHE A 254 3.27 9.09 -6.68
N ALA A 255 3.13 9.86 -5.60
CA ALA A 255 3.91 11.04 -5.27
C ALA A 255 4.54 10.91 -3.88
N VAL A 256 5.66 11.62 -3.67
CA VAL A 256 6.30 11.77 -2.37
C VAL A 256 5.98 13.18 -1.86
N SER A 257 5.60 13.32 -0.59
CA SER A 257 5.13 14.59 -0.01
C SER A 257 6.15 15.73 -0.03
N LEU A 258 7.44 15.40 -0.18
CA LEU A 258 8.55 16.33 -0.18
C LEU A 258 9.23 16.39 -1.56
N SER A 259 9.31 17.58 -2.14
CA SER A 259 9.70 17.82 -3.53
C SER A 259 11.17 17.52 -3.87
N ASN A 260 12.04 17.49 -2.87
CA ASN A 260 13.47 17.22 -3.02
C ASN A 260 13.85 15.76 -2.73
N ILE A 261 12.87 14.87 -2.62
CA ILE A 261 13.07 13.46 -2.30
C ILE A 261 12.74 12.61 -3.52
N GLN A 262 13.62 11.65 -3.80
CA GLN A 262 13.46 10.75 -4.94
C GLN A 262 13.21 9.33 -4.45
N ALA A 263 12.12 8.75 -4.93
CA ALA A 263 11.90 7.32 -4.89
C ALA A 263 12.76 6.65 -5.97
N GLN A 264 13.36 5.51 -5.65
CA GLN A 264 14.29 4.80 -6.51
C GLN A 264 13.76 3.45 -6.96
N SER A 265 13.08 2.73 -6.07
CA SER A 265 12.58 1.40 -6.35
C SER A 265 11.34 1.06 -5.54
N VAL A 266 10.61 0.07 -6.05
CA VAL A 266 9.42 -0.46 -5.43
C VAL A 266 9.50 -1.98 -5.43
N SER A 267 9.25 -2.58 -4.27
CA SER A 267 9.21 -4.03 -4.08
C SER A 267 7.81 -4.47 -3.67
N PHE A 268 7.24 -5.42 -4.40
CA PHE A 268 5.93 -6.00 -4.12
C PHE A 268 6.07 -7.33 -3.39
N TYR A 269 5.22 -7.53 -2.40
CA TYR A 269 5.20 -8.72 -1.55
C TYR A 269 3.80 -9.33 -1.54
N THR A 270 3.74 -10.65 -1.64
CA THR A 270 2.50 -11.45 -1.60
C THR A 270 2.58 -12.38 -0.40
N ASN A 271 1.64 -12.27 0.55
CA ASN A 271 1.67 -13.07 1.78
C ASN A 271 3.05 -13.03 2.48
N ALA A 272 3.63 -11.85 2.65
CA ALA A 272 4.97 -11.63 3.21
C ALA A 272 6.16 -12.20 2.44
N VAL A 273 5.92 -12.88 1.30
CA VAL A 273 6.99 -13.36 0.43
C VAL A 273 7.31 -12.29 -0.60
N PHE A 274 8.61 -11.97 -0.74
CA PHE A 274 9.08 -11.12 -1.82
C PHE A 274 8.62 -11.68 -3.18
N SER A 275 8.00 -10.83 -3.99
CA SER A 275 7.45 -11.23 -5.28
C SER A 275 8.22 -10.57 -6.42
N LEU A 276 8.25 -9.24 -6.45
CA LEU A 276 8.76 -8.48 -7.60
C LEU A 276 9.45 -7.19 -7.17
N PHE A 277 10.41 -6.74 -7.97
CA PHE A 277 11.12 -5.47 -7.82
C PHE A 277 11.06 -4.67 -9.11
N TYR A 278 10.83 -3.37 -8.99
CA TYR A 278 10.81 -2.43 -10.11
C TYR A 278 11.62 -1.17 -9.80
N PRO A 279 12.55 -0.74 -10.67
CA PRO A 279 13.03 0.64 -10.64
C PRO A 279 11.88 1.61 -10.89
N VAL A 280 11.91 2.73 -10.18
CA VAL A 280 10.95 3.83 -10.33
C VAL A 280 11.26 4.61 -11.61
N ASN A 281 10.22 4.86 -12.40
CA ASN A 281 10.28 5.73 -13.56
C ASN A 281 9.48 7.01 -13.29
N THR A 282 9.74 8.03 -14.13
CA THR A 282 9.08 9.33 -14.04
C THR A 282 8.01 9.50 -15.11
N ARG A 283 6.91 10.14 -14.73
CA ARG A 283 5.80 10.60 -15.58
C ARG A 283 5.78 12.12 -15.62
N TYR A 284 5.40 12.69 -16.75
CA TYR A 284 5.41 14.15 -16.97
C TYR A 284 3.99 14.71 -17.02
N GLY A 285 3.78 15.90 -16.43
CA GLY A 285 2.47 16.54 -16.41
C GLY A 285 1.43 15.84 -15.52
N CYS A 286 1.90 15.07 -14.53
CA CYS A 286 1.09 14.27 -13.62
C CYS A 286 1.18 14.80 -12.18
N GLY A 287 0.13 14.62 -11.40
CA GLY A 287 0.12 14.81 -9.95
C GLY A 287 0.90 13.73 -9.21
N ALA A 288 0.86 12.49 -9.70
CA ALA A 288 1.72 11.39 -9.24
C ALA A 288 2.91 11.22 -10.19
N PRO A 289 4.05 11.90 -9.98
CA PRO A 289 5.14 11.91 -10.96
C PRO A 289 5.91 10.60 -11.04
N TYR A 290 5.76 9.68 -10.08
CA TYR A 290 6.46 8.41 -10.05
C TYR A 290 5.54 7.25 -10.45
N PHE A 291 6.09 6.24 -11.11
CA PHE A 291 5.37 5.00 -11.34
C PHE A 291 6.27 3.78 -11.51
N VAL A 292 5.70 2.60 -11.28
CA VAL A 292 6.30 1.29 -11.55
C VAL A 292 5.28 0.34 -12.17
N GLY A 293 5.76 -0.65 -12.92
CA GLY A 293 4.93 -1.71 -13.49
C GLY A 293 5.34 -2.10 -14.90
N ALA A 294 4.53 -2.87 -15.63
CA ALA A 294 3.23 -3.38 -15.17
C ALA A 294 3.37 -4.47 -14.09
N PHE A 295 2.50 -4.41 -13.08
CA PHE A 295 2.30 -5.38 -12.02
C PHE A 295 0.94 -6.07 -12.22
N THR A 296 0.91 -7.40 -12.10
CA THR A 296 -0.33 -8.19 -12.13
C THR A 296 -0.37 -9.04 -10.89
N CYS A 297 -1.43 -8.91 -10.09
CA CYS A 297 -1.59 -9.79 -8.94
C CYS A 297 -1.82 -11.24 -9.41
N SER A 298 -1.10 -12.19 -8.81
CA SER A 298 -1.27 -13.61 -9.08
C SER A 298 -2.52 -14.20 -8.40
N SER A 299 -2.97 -13.57 -7.30
CA SER A 299 -4.11 -14.02 -6.50
C SER A 299 -4.88 -12.85 -5.88
N VAL A 300 -6.16 -13.06 -5.56
CA VAL A 300 -6.98 -12.13 -4.78
C VAL A 300 -6.54 -12.12 -3.32
N GLY A 301 -6.45 -10.94 -2.72
CA GLY A 301 -6.17 -10.80 -1.30
C GLY A 301 -5.09 -9.77 -1.01
N PHE A 302 -4.39 -9.97 0.10
CA PHE A 302 -3.57 -8.95 0.71
C PHE A 302 -2.14 -8.96 0.17
N TYR A 303 -1.66 -7.76 -0.15
CA TYR A 303 -0.29 -7.49 -0.59
C TYR A 303 0.25 -6.32 0.21
N HIS A 304 1.57 -6.18 0.17
CA HIS A 304 2.19 -4.94 0.59
C HIS A 304 3.27 -4.53 -0.40
N VAL A 305 3.57 -3.24 -0.39
CA VAL A 305 4.59 -2.62 -1.21
C VAL A 305 5.58 -1.93 -0.31
N LYS A 306 6.87 -2.13 -0.55
CA LYS A 306 7.95 -1.36 0.05
C LYS A 306 8.48 -0.38 -1.00
N ILE A 307 8.34 0.91 -0.74
CA ILE A 307 8.84 1.99 -1.59
C ILE A 307 10.13 2.51 -0.96
N HIS A 308 11.20 2.52 -1.74
CA HIS A 308 12.54 2.88 -1.29
C HIS A 308 13.02 4.14 -2.00
N GLY A 309 13.84 4.92 -1.33
CA GLY A 309 14.53 6.05 -1.95
C GLY A 309 15.68 6.57 -1.11
N VAL A 310 16.16 7.75 -1.47
CA VAL A 310 17.23 8.46 -0.76
C VAL A 310 16.79 9.87 -0.42
N ASP A 311 17.08 10.29 0.81
CA ASP A 311 16.78 11.62 1.31
C ASP A 311 17.84 12.65 0.82
N PRO A 312 17.61 13.96 1.01
CA PRO A 312 18.56 14.99 0.56
C PRO A 312 19.94 14.93 1.23
N TYR A 313 20.08 14.15 2.30
CA TYR A 313 21.33 13.96 3.06
C TYR A 313 22.05 12.67 2.71
N GLY A 314 21.51 11.88 1.76
CA GLY A 314 22.08 10.61 1.33
C GLY A 314 21.66 9.39 2.18
N ASN A 315 20.74 9.55 3.13
CA ASN A 315 20.21 8.42 3.88
C ASN A 315 19.14 7.69 3.08
N ALA A 316 19.15 6.36 3.14
CA ALA A 316 18.06 5.57 2.61
C ALA A 316 16.78 5.81 3.41
N TRP A 317 15.63 5.79 2.74
CA TRP A 317 14.32 5.77 3.36
C TRP A 317 13.47 4.64 2.78
N GLN A 318 12.53 4.15 3.58
CA GLN A 318 11.58 3.12 3.19
C GLN A 318 10.20 3.43 3.77
N ARG A 319 9.15 3.22 2.98
CA ARG A 319 7.76 3.21 3.45
C ARG A 319 7.07 1.95 2.97
N VAL A 320 6.27 1.36 3.85
CA VAL A 320 5.49 0.15 3.59
C VAL A 320 4.02 0.52 3.55
N TYR A 321 3.34 0.13 2.48
CA TYR A 321 1.91 0.33 2.35
C TYR A 321 1.22 -0.97 1.99
N TYR A 322 -0.03 -1.07 2.42
CA TYR A 322 -0.84 -2.27 2.26
C TYR A 322 -1.94 -2.02 1.25
N PHE A 323 -2.19 -3.01 0.41
CA PHE A 323 -3.24 -2.95 -0.58
C PHE A 323 -3.87 -4.33 -0.77
N ASP A 324 -5.16 -4.33 -1.10
CA ASP A 324 -5.88 -5.54 -1.46
C ASP A 324 -5.93 -5.66 -2.98
N CYS A 325 -5.56 -6.82 -3.51
CA CYS A 325 -5.88 -7.13 -4.88
C CYS A 325 -7.33 -7.61 -4.97
N LEU A 326 -8.15 -6.83 -5.66
CA LEU A 326 -9.58 -7.05 -5.76
C LEU A 326 -9.88 -8.21 -6.72
N ALA A 327 -10.95 -8.95 -6.43
CA ALA A 327 -11.50 -9.85 -7.43
C ALA A 327 -11.92 -9.03 -8.65
N GLY A 328 -11.60 -9.53 -9.85
CA GLY A 328 -12.19 -9.00 -11.07
C GLY A 328 -13.71 -8.99 -10.98
N PRO A 329 -14.40 -8.13 -11.75
CA PRO A 329 -15.85 -8.18 -11.82
C PRO A 329 -16.22 -9.63 -12.12
N SER A 330 -16.93 -10.29 -11.19
CA SER A 330 -17.38 -11.65 -11.44
C SER A 330 -18.16 -11.56 -12.73
N SER A 331 -17.71 -12.23 -13.78
CA SER A 331 -18.60 -12.55 -14.88
C SER A 331 -19.66 -13.41 -14.24
N LYS A 332 -20.71 -12.80 -13.68
CA LYS A 332 -21.93 -13.51 -13.37
C LYS A 332 -22.24 -14.13 -14.72
N ALA A 333 -22.06 -15.45 -14.81
CA ALA A 333 -22.64 -16.21 -15.89
C ALA A 333 -24.10 -15.77 -15.85
N VAL A 334 -24.47 -14.93 -16.81
CA VAL A 334 -25.87 -14.62 -17.04
C VAL A 334 -26.46 -16.00 -17.19
N SER A 335 -27.30 -16.41 -16.24
CA SER A 335 -28.02 -17.67 -16.30
C SER A 335 -28.78 -17.63 -17.61
N SER A 336 -28.18 -18.24 -18.63
CA SER A 336 -28.72 -18.29 -19.97
C SER A 336 -29.81 -19.35 -19.92
N ASN A 337 -30.97 -18.98 -19.40
CA ASN A 337 -32.19 -19.63 -19.82
C ASN A 337 -32.37 -19.26 -21.31
N GLY A 338 -31.80 -20.10 -22.17
CA GLY A 338 -32.12 -20.23 -23.58
C GLY A 338 -31.72 -19.07 -24.48
N GLN A 339 -30.50 -19.12 -25.02
CA GLN A 339 -30.24 -19.19 -26.47
C GLN A 339 -28.73 -19.07 -26.72
N SER A 340 -28.15 -20.15 -27.24
CA SER A 340 -26.77 -20.20 -27.71
C SER A 340 -26.61 -19.23 -28.88
N ALA A 341 -25.93 -18.11 -28.63
CA ALA A 341 -25.30 -17.33 -29.66
C ALA A 341 -23.79 -17.48 -29.49
N ASN A 342 -23.14 -18.11 -30.47
CA ASN A 342 -21.69 -18.08 -30.63
C ASN A 342 -21.21 -16.62 -30.64
N LEU A 343 -20.75 -16.13 -29.49
CA LEU A 343 -20.10 -14.82 -29.41
C LEU A 343 -18.65 -15.02 -29.88
N LEU A 344 -18.39 -14.58 -31.11
CA LEU A 344 -17.05 -14.44 -31.65
C LEU A 344 -16.20 -13.56 -30.70
N PRO A 345 -14.89 -13.83 -30.55
CA PRO A 345 -13.98 -12.98 -29.79
C PRO A 345 -14.11 -11.53 -30.23
N SER A 346 -14.27 -10.61 -29.29
CA SER A 346 -14.42 -9.19 -29.61
C SER A 346 -13.17 -8.70 -30.32
N SER A 347 -13.30 -8.22 -31.56
CA SER A 347 -12.19 -7.60 -32.30
C SER A 347 -12.09 -6.09 -32.05
N GLN A 348 -13.04 -5.49 -31.34
CA GLN A 348 -13.09 -4.05 -31.09
C GLN A 348 -13.96 -3.69 -29.87
N CYS A 349 -13.58 -2.61 -29.18
CA CYS A 349 -14.35 -2.06 -28.07
C CYS A 349 -14.95 -0.71 -28.47
N PHE A 350 -16.21 -0.48 -28.11
CA PHE A 350 -16.91 0.79 -28.30
C PHE A 350 -16.68 1.73 -27.13
N ASN A 351 -17.10 3.00 -27.30
CA ASN A 351 -17.13 4.01 -26.22
C ASN A 351 -15.81 4.13 -25.44
N GLU A 352 -14.70 4.13 -26.19
CA GLU A 352 -13.34 4.24 -25.64
C GLU A 352 -12.96 3.10 -24.67
N GLY A 353 -13.60 1.94 -24.79
CA GLY A 353 -13.17 0.73 -24.11
C GLY A 353 -11.81 0.24 -24.63
N VAL A 354 -11.07 -0.46 -23.78
CA VAL A 354 -9.75 -1.01 -24.12
C VAL A 354 -9.88 -2.51 -24.39
N LEU A 355 -9.44 -2.96 -25.56
CA LEU A 355 -9.43 -4.37 -25.91
C LEU A 355 -8.25 -5.07 -25.22
N ILE A 356 -8.56 -6.01 -24.34
CA ILE A 356 -7.61 -6.83 -23.61
C ILE A 356 -7.48 -8.18 -24.32
N ASN A 357 -6.25 -8.69 -24.45
CA ASN A 357 -5.93 -9.95 -25.13
C ASN A 357 -6.38 -9.99 -26.60
N ALA A 358 -6.22 -8.89 -27.32
CA ALA A 358 -6.59 -8.80 -28.74
C ALA A 358 -5.98 -9.96 -29.56
N GLY A 359 -6.83 -10.64 -30.34
CA GLY A 359 -6.40 -11.75 -31.21
C GLY A 359 -6.33 -13.13 -30.54
N THR A 360 -6.68 -13.26 -29.26
CA THR A 360 -6.84 -14.56 -28.60
C THR A 360 -8.32 -14.94 -28.45
N ALA A 361 -8.60 -16.20 -28.11
CA ALA A 361 -9.95 -16.65 -27.79
C ALA A 361 -10.52 -15.99 -26.52
N ASP A 362 -9.64 -15.43 -25.68
CA ASP A 362 -9.96 -14.80 -24.40
C ASP A 362 -10.00 -13.26 -24.50
N ALA A 363 -10.17 -12.72 -25.71
CA ALA A 363 -10.26 -11.29 -25.93
C ALA A 363 -11.53 -10.70 -25.28
N PHE A 364 -11.38 -9.65 -24.47
CA PHE A 364 -12.51 -8.95 -23.84
C PHE A 364 -12.29 -7.45 -23.76
N CYS A 365 -13.36 -6.67 -23.64
CA CYS A 365 -13.28 -5.22 -23.51
C CYS A 365 -13.34 -4.77 -22.06
N PHE A 366 -12.38 -3.94 -21.64
CA PHE A 366 -12.43 -3.18 -20.41
C PHE A 366 -13.15 -1.85 -20.63
N CYS A 367 -14.28 -1.64 -19.95
CA CYS A 367 -15.14 -0.48 -20.16
C CYS A 367 -14.85 0.65 -19.17
N LYS A 368 -14.91 1.89 -19.67
CA LYS A 368 -14.86 3.09 -18.82
C LYS A 368 -16.08 3.17 -17.90
N PRO A 369 -16.03 3.97 -16.80
CA PRO A 369 -17.06 3.98 -15.75
C PRO A 369 -18.50 4.30 -16.20
N LEU A 370 -18.70 4.80 -17.41
CA LEU A 370 -20.02 5.15 -17.96
C LEU A 370 -20.60 4.09 -18.89
N PHE A 371 -19.89 2.99 -19.15
CA PHE A 371 -20.29 1.98 -20.12
C PHE A 371 -20.08 0.55 -19.61
N THR A 372 -20.87 -0.38 -20.14
CA THR A 372 -20.83 -1.81 -19.84
C THR A 372 -21.16 -2.64 -21.09
N GLY A 373 -21.16 -3.96 -20.94
CA GLY A 373 -21.33 -4.93 -22.02
C GLY A 373 -20.00 -5.43 -22.58
N ASN A 374 -20.04 -6.54 -23.33
CA ASN A 374 -18.85 -7.24 -23.81
C ASN A 374 -17.95 -6.41 -24.75
N MET A 375 -18.51 -5.36 -25.35
CA MET A 375 -17.79 -4.40 -26.19
C MET A 375 -17.98 -2.97 -25.70
N CYS A 376 -18.39 -2.76 -24.44
CA CYS A 376 -18.64 -1.42 -23.87
C CYS A 376 -19.73 -0.62 -24.60
N GLN A 377 -20.66 -1.31 -25.25
CA GLN A 377 -21.70 -0.69 -26.06
C GLN A 377 -22.88 -0.12 -25.26
N THR A 378 -23.00 -0.49 -23.97
CA THR A 378 -24.19 -0.16 -23.16
C THR A 378 -23.86 0.98 -22.21
N PRO A 379 -24.47 2.16 -22.33
CA PRO A 379 -24.32 3.22 -21.34
C PRO A 379 -24.91 2.81 -20.00
N LEU A 380 -24.21 3.11 -18.91
CA LEU A 380 -24.77 3.05 -17.56
C LEU A 380 -25.55 4.36 -17.35
N THR A 381 -26.85 4.34 -17.58
CA THR A 381 -27.72 5.49 -17.30
C THR A 381 -27.71 5.80 -15.80
N LYS A 382 -27.54 7.08 -15.46
CA LYS A 382 -27.74 7.58 -14.10
C LYS A 382 -29.21 7.54 -13.69
#